data_AF-A0A7W3T0W1-F1
#
_entry.id   AF-A0A7W3T0W1-F1
#
_cell.length_a   1.000
_cell.length_b   1.000
_cell.length_c   1.000
_cell.angle_alpha   90.00
_cell.angle_beta   90.00
_cell.angle_gamma   90.00
#
_symmetry.space_group_name_H-M   'P 1'
#
loop_
_entity.id
_entity.type
_entity.pdbx_description
1 polymer ?
#
loop_
_entity_poly.entity_id
_entity_poly.type
_entity_poly.pdbx_seq_one_letter_code
_entity_poly.pdbx_strand_id
1 'polypeptide(L)'
;MTTTTPPPAFRPGTRRALAGDVHSVPLGYDRAAIGPGTALPLPASEILVERMRDCTRVELAFHDKLGDSLLALATARAALDRLGERRHVAPPTVHASGPHTELIDRTGLLTPATSPAGSEGPRLVIGDRAGITARGSDATLALVCDPTAPPCWSSDGVVHTALPDRHYLALERRLGIRLPSEPPFTPRLTARPNRLVHRLRAMGWLDGVALAAITATSRADLKDYTAPRFTAVARRVAEILDASVRLLLIGGEPASGIRITAADARDRVQSLRLDGLPADDVADLLPHCSLVIGNDTGLTHLAALSRTRDGTGPQVIGLHARHSAGKWNTGLPHHHAVATGFAELMHQGDLCPVRDAVVPPTEDAHLAAITPDRLAHIAVRLLTGGRP
;
A
#
# COMPACT_ATOMS: atom_id res chain seq x y z
N MET A 1 23.33 -28.63 -4.18
CA MET A 1 21.95 -28.56 -4.72
C MET A 1 21.85 -27.29 -5.54
N THR A 2 21.72 -27.39 -6.86
CA THR A 2 21.45 -26.24 -7.73
C THR A 2 19.98 -25.84 -7.52
N THR A 3 19.74 -24.90 -6.61
CA THR A 3 18.40 -24.32 -6.41
C THR A 3 18.06 -23.47 -7.61
N THR A 4 17.36 -24.05 -8.58
CA THR A 4 16.71 -23.31 -9.67
C THR A 4 15.70 -22.34 -9.08
N THR A 5 15.90 -21.05 -9.33
CA THR A 5 14.97 -19.98 -8.95
C THR A 5 13.59 -20.26 -9.53
N PRO A 6 12.49 -20.13 -8.75
CA PRO A 6 11.15 -20.38 -9.27
C PRO A 6 10.81 -19.40 -10.41
N PRO A 7 9.93 -19.76 -11.36
CA PRO A 7 9.47 -18.82 -12.38
C PRO A 7 8.73 -17.64 -11.71
N PRO A 8 8.59 -16.49 -12.41
CA PRO A 8 7.77 -15.41 -11.91
C PRO A 8 6.36 -15.91 -11.54
N ALA A 9 5.72 -15.32 -10.55
CA ALA A 9 4.46 -15.77 -9.98
C ALA A 9 3.44 -14.63 -9.95
N PHE A 10 2.19 -14.92 -10.33
CA PHE A 10 1.06 -14.01 -10.12
C PHE A 10 0.33 -14.37 -8.83
N ARG A 11 0.10 -13.39 -7.98
CA ARG A 11 -0.61 -13.50 -6.71
C ARG A 11 -1.84 -12.59 -6.74
N PRO A 12 -3.05 -13.15 -6.89
CA PRO A 12 -4.27 -12.36 -6.80
C PRO A 12 -4.39 -11.73 -5.40
N GLY A 13 -4.83 -10.47 -5.29
CA GLY A 13 -5.10 -9.83 -3.99
C GLY A 13 -6.20 -10.52 -3.19
N THR A 14 -7.05 -11.33 -3.84
CA THR A 14 -8.06 -12.17 -3.18
C THR A 14 -7.51 -13.47 -2.59
N ARG A 15 -6.28 -13.85 -2.93
CA ARG A 15 -5.69 -15.11 -2.47
C ARG A 15 -5.29 -14.99 -1.00
N ARG A 16 -5.89 -15.82 -0.16
CA ARG A 16 -5.39 -16.08 1.20
C ARG A 16 -4.30 -17.14 1.13
N ALA A 17 -3.16 -16.88 1.76
CA ALA A 17 -2.11 -17.88 1.89
C ALA A 17 -2.33 -18.71 3.15
N LEU A 18 -1.94 -19.98 3.10
CA LEU A 18 -2.03 -20.89 4.24
C LEU A 18 -0.74 -20.84 5.07
N ALA A 19 -0.82 -21.22 6.34
CA ALA A 19 0.33 -21.25 7.25
C ALA A 19 1.49 -22.14 6.76
N GLY A 20 1.21 -23.15 5.94
CA GLY A 20 2.24 -24.01 5.33
C GLY A 20 2.94 -23.40 4.11
N ASP A 21 2.41 -22.32 3.52
CA ASP A 21 2.94 -21.73 2.27
C ASP A 21 4.06 -20.72 2.54
N VAL A 22 4.13 -20.18 3.76
CA VAL A 22 4.99 -19.04 4.13
C VAL A 22 5.46 -19.20 5.58
N HIS A 23 6.74 -18.95 5.82
CA HIS A 23 7.30 -18.84 7.17
C HIS A 23 6.54 -17.76 7.96
N SER A 24 5.95 -18.15 9.08
CA SER A 24 5.09 -17.27 9.88
C SER A 24 5.29 -17.48 11.36
N VAL A 25 4.95 -16.45 12.14
CA VAL A 25 4.93 -16.47 13.59
C VAL A 25 3.47 -16.64 14.03
N PRO A 26 3.15 -17.65 14.86
CA PRO A 26 1.81 -17.81 15.39
C PRO A 26 1.36 -16.56 16.15
N LEU A 27 0.14 -16.09 15.86
CA LEU A 27 -0.46 -14.94 16.52
C LEU A 27 -0.68 -15.20 18.03
N GLY A 28 -0.76 -16.47 18.42
CA GLY A 28 -0.84 -16.93 19.81
C GLY A 28 -2.27 -17.03 20.36
N TYR A 29 -3.28 -16.78 19.54
CA TYR A 29 -4.70 -16.95 19.84
C TYR A 29 -5.46 -17.18 18.54
N ASP A 30 -6.62 -17.83 18.63
CA ASP A 30 -7.61 -17.90 17.55
C ASP A 30 -8.38 -16.58 17.55
N ARG A 31 -8.17 -15.78 16.50
CA ARG A 31 -8.75 -14.44 16.40
C ARG A 31 -10.23 -14.48 16.08
N ALA A 32 -10.70 -15.52 15.40
CA ALA A 32 -12.11 -15.71 15.05
C ALA A 32 -12.95 -16.18 16.25
N ALA A 33 -12.34 -16.87 17.21
CA ALA A 33 -12.99 -17.35 18.43
C ALA A 33 -13.16 -16.26 19.52
N ILE A 34 -12.45 -15.12 19.40
CA ILE A 34 -12.45 -14.05 20.40
C ILE A 34 -13.23 -12.85 19.87
N GLY A 35 -14.26 -12.41 20.61
CA GLY A 35 -15.05 -11.23 20.24
C GLY A 35 -14.32 -9.90 20.49
N PRO A 36 -14.59 -8.83 19.72
CA PRO A 36 -14.05 -7.50 19.96
C PRO A 36 -14.22 -7.01 21.41
N GLY A 37 -13.22 -6.32 21.94
CA GLY A 37 -13.15 -5.83 23.31
C GLY A 37 -12.77 -6.90 24.35
N THR A 38 -12.64 -8.16 23.96
CA THR A 38 -12.27 -9.26 24.88
C THR A 38 -10.77 -9.31 25.07
N ALA A 39 -10.33 -9.59 26.31
CA ALA A 39 -8.92 -9.80 26.62
C ALA A 39 -8.37 -11.01 25.85
N LEU A 40 -7.15 -10.87 25.32
CA LEU A 40 -6.45 -11.96 24.64
C LEU A 40 -5.84 -12.92 25.67
N PRO A 41 -5.64 -14.21 25.34
CA PRO A 41 -4.93 -15.17 26.18
C PRO A 41 -3.41 -14.94 26.14
N LEU A 42 -2.98 -13.69 26.15
CA LEU A 42 -1.60 -13.23 26.06
C LEU A 42 -1.41 -12.03 26.98
N PRO A 43 -0.23 -11.88 27.62
CA PRO A 43 0.02 -10.72 28.48
C PRO A 43 0.03 -9.43 27.65
N ALA A 44 -0.73 -8.44 28.11
CA ALA A 44 -0.68 -7.09 27.57
C ALA A 44 0.61 -6.38 28.02
N SER A 45 1.09 -5.44 27.21
CA SER A 45 2.15 -4.51 27.61
C SER A 45 1.56 -3.46 28.56
N GLU A 46 1.73 -3.64 29.87
CA GLU A 46 1.19 -2.74 30.92
C GLU A 46 1.49 -1.26 30.64
N ILE A 47 2.76 -0.93 30.36
CA ILE A 47 3.20 0.45 30.05
C ILE A 47 2.47 1.04 28.84
N LEU A 48 2.22 0.21 27.82
CA LEU A 48 1.52 0.66 26.60
C LEU A 48 0.06 0.94 26.93
N VAL A 49 -0.60 0.00 27.60
CA VAL A 49 -2.02 0.11 27.96
C VAL A 49 -2.26 1.30 28.88
N GLU A 50 -1.42 1.48 29.89
CA GLU A 50 -1.47 2.58 30.85
C GLU A 50 -1.27 3.92 30.15
N ARG A 51 -0.13 4.13 29.46
CA ARG A 51 0.16 5.42 28.82
C ARG A 51 -0.83 5.78 27.72
N MET A 52 -1.31 4.77 27.00
CA MET A 52 -2.29 4.99 25.95
C MET A 52 -3.63 5.43 26.54
N ARG A 53 -4.05 4.89 27.70
CA ARG A 53 -5.35 5.13 28.36
C ARG A 53 -5.72 6.60 28.50
N ASP A 54 -4.73 7.46 28.73
CA ASP A 54 -4.97 8.87 29.02
C ASP A 54 -4.75 9.76 27.79
N CYS A 55 -4.31 9.20 26.65
CA CYS A 55 -4.12 9.97 25.43
C CYS A 55 -5.46 10.50 24.91
N THR A 56 -5.57 11.83 24.82
CA THR A 56 -6.71 12.55 24.23
C THR A 56 -6.37 13.15 22.87
N ARG A 57 -5.08 13.12 22.49
CA ARG A 57 -4.55 13.64 21.23
C ARG A 57 -3.73 12.58 20.52
N VAL A 58 -3.93 12.47 19.22
CA VAL A 58 -3.17 11.58 18.33
C VAL A 58 -2.56 12.40 17.21
N GLU A 59 -1.25 12.28 17.05
CA GLU A 59 -0.53 12.87 15.93
C GLU A 59 -0.01 11.76 15.01
N LEU A 60 -0.34 11.85 13.72
CA LEU A 60 0.19 10.97 12.68
C LEU A 60 1.38 11.66 11.98
N ALA A 61 2.59 11.32 12.42
CA ALA A 61 3.84 11.95 11.97
C ALA A 61 4.61 11.02 11.02
N PHE A 62 4.25 11.02 9.75
CA PHE A 62 4.91 10.21 8.72
C PHE A 62 5.72 11.10 7.76
N HIS A 63 7.04 10.93 7.78
CA HIS A 63 8.02 11.78 7.10
C HIS A 63 8.89 11.02 6.08
N ASP A 64 8.98 9.70 6.19
CA ASP A 64 9.81 8.87 5.31
C ASP A 64 9.04 8.51 4.02
N LYS A 65 9.49 7.46 3.32
CA LYS A 65 8.95 6.95 2.07
C LYS A 65 7.43 6.82 2.12
N LEU A 66 6.77 7.42 1.13
CA LEU A 66 5.32 7.38 0.93
C LEU A 66 4.73 5.97 1.10
N GLY A 67 5.36 4.95 0.51
CA GLY A 67 4.84 3.57 0.54
C GLY A 67 4.77 3.00 1.95
N ASP A 68 5.85 3.10 2.73
CA ASP A 68 5.90 2.58 4.09
C ASP A 68 4.93 3.37 4.99
N SER A 69 4.85 4.69 4.81
CA SER A 69 3.91 5.57 5.52
C SER A 69 2.45 5.18 5.29
N LEU A 70 2.03 4.96 4.04
CA LEU A 70 0.67 4.57 3.71
C LEU A 70 0.29 3.21 4.31
N LEU A 71 1.19 2.24 4.26
CA LEU A 71 0.95 0.89 4.81
C LEU A 71 0.92 0.90 6.35
N ALA A 72 1.70 1.77 6.99
CA ALA A 72 1.75 1.93 8.43
C ALA A 72 0.51 2.60 9.04
N LEU A 73 -0.37 3.21 8.24
CA LEU A 73 -1.64 3.78 8.72
C LEU A 73 -2.57 2.75 9.38
N ALA A 74 -2.36 1.45 9.15
CA ALA A 74 -3.05 0.42 9.91
C ALA A 74 -2.72 0.43 11.41
N THR A 75 -1.52 0.89 11.80
CA THR A 75 -1.18 1.14 13.21
C THR A 75 -2.05 2.27 13.79
N ALA A 76 -2.25 3.34 13.01
CA ALA A 76 -3.12 4.45 13.42
C ALA A 76 -4.57 3.97 13.59
N ARG A 77 -5.09 3.20 12.63
CA ARG A 77 -6.41 2.55 12.74
C ARG A 77 -6.52 1.69 14.00
N ALA A 78 -5.58 0.78 14.24
CA ALA A 78 -5.57 -0.06 15.44
C ALA A 78 -5.56 0.77 16.73
N ALA A 79 -4.79 1.88 16.74
CA ALA A 79 -4.74 2.75 17.88
C ALA A 79 -6.08 3.47 18.11
N LEU A 80 -6.67 4.05 17.06
CA LEU A 80 -7.96 4.73 17.16
C LEU A 80 -9.11 3.78 17.54
N ASP A 81 -9.09 2.55 17.02
CA ASP A 81 -10.03 1.50 17.43
C ASP A 81 -9.95 1.28 18.95
N ARG A 82 -8.74 1.19 19.51
CA ARG A 82 -8.55 1.06 20.96
C ARG A 82 -9.01 2.31 21.74
N LEU A 83 -8.71 3.50 21.25
CA LEU A 83 -9.11 4.75 21.92
C LEU A 83 -10.64 4.92 21.88
N GLY A 84 -11.30 4.46 20.81
CA GLY A 84 -12.74 4.54 20.60
C GLY A 84 -13.57 3.61 21.50
N GLU A 85 -12.97 2.57 22.09
CA GLU A 85 -13.65 1.67 23.03
C GLU A 85 -13.96 2.32 24.39
N ARG A 86 -13.42 3.51 24.66
CA ARG A 86 -13.62 4.23 25.92
C ARG A 86 -15.05 4.75 26.02
N ARG A 87 -15.86 4.07 26.82
CA ARG A 87 -17.19 4.54 27.18
C ARG A 87 -17.07 5.83 27.99
N HIS A 88 -17.90 6.82 27.67
CA HIS A 88 -18.04 8.09 28.40
C HIS A 88 -16.86 9.07 28.31
N VAL A 89 -15.93 8.87 27.38
CA VAL A 89 -14.85 9.83 27.08
C VAL A 89 -15.04 10.36 25.66
N ALA A 90 -14.79 11.65 25.45
CA ALA A 90 -14.79 12.21 24.11
C ALA A 90 -13.75 11.50 23.22
N PRO A 91 -14.03 11.30 21.92
CA PRO A 91 -13.06 10.72 21.01
C PRO A 91 -11.80 11.60 20.96
N PRO A 92 -10.61 10.99 20.76
CA PRO A 92 -9.37 11.75 20.69
C PRO A 92 -9.38 12.70 19.48
N THR A 93 -8.72 13.83 19.61
CA THR A 93 -8.41 14.68 18.45
C THR A 93 -7.25 14.07 17.67
N VAL A 94 -7.39 13.97 16.35
CA VAL A 94 -6.42 13.34 15.46
C VAL A 94 -5.99 14.33 14.40
N HIS A 95 -4.69 14.61 14.32
CA HIS A 95 -4.09 15.44 13.27
C HIS A 95 -2.91 14.71 12.63
N ALA A 96 -2.61 15.06 11.38
CA ALA A 96 -1.41 14.58 10.70
C ALA A 96 -0.37 15.70 10.60
N SER A 97 0.90 15.30 10.50
CA SER A 97 2.01 16.19 10.25
C SER A 97 3.03 15.55 9.31
N GLY A 98 3.79 16.40 8.62
CA GLY A 98 4.78 15.98 7.63
C GLY A 98 4.27 16.04 6.17
N PRO A 99 5.08 15.54 5.22
CA PRO A 99 4.85 15.72 3.78
C PRO A 99 3.59 15.04 3.25
N HIS A 100 3.05 14.05 3.95
CA HIS A 100 1.91 13.24 3.48
C HIS A 100 0.56 13.66 4.09
N THR A 101 0.50 14.81 4.77
CA THR A 101 -0.68 15.28 5.52
C THR A 101 -1.95 15.31 4.67
N GLU A 102 -1.87 15.87 3.46
CA GLU A 102 -3.01 15.98 2.52
C GLU A 102 -3.54 14.61 2.06
N LEU A 103 -2.67 13.60 1.96
CA LEU A 103 -3.09 12.24 1.64
C LEU A 103 -3.73 11.56 2.85
N ILE A 104 -3.17 11.75 4.04
CA ILE A 104 -3.70 11.15 5.27
C ILE A 104 -5.10 11.70 5.59
N ASP A 105 -5.34 12.99 5.33
CA ASP A 105 -6.66 13.60 5.50
C ASP A 105 -7.77 12.91 4.68
N ARG A 106 -7.43 12.28 3.55
CA ARG A 106 -8.37 11.54 2.69
C ARG A 106 -8.80 10.19 3.25
N THR A 107 -8.18 9.73 4.33
CA THR A 107 -8.43 8.41 4.93
C THR A 107 -9.62 8.39 5.88
N GLY A 108 -10.11 9.57 6.29
CA GLY A 108 -11.12 9.71 7.32
C GLY A 108 -10.63 9.44 8.74
N LEU A 109 -9.31 9.27 8.94
CA LEU A 109 -8.72 9.09 10.28
C LEU A 109 -8.59 10.42 11.06
N LEU A 110 -8.55 11.56 10.37
CA LEU A 110 -8.32 12.86 11.00
C LEU A 110 -9.62 13.45 11.55
N THR A 111 -9.51 14.21 12.64
CA THR A 111 -10.61 14.99 13.18
C THR A 111 -10.86 16.21 12.27
N PRO A 112 -12.12 16.52 11.91
CA PRO A 112 -12.43 17.70 11.10
C PRO A 112 -11.95 18.98 11.79
N ALA A 113 -11.32 19.88 11.02
CA ALA A 113 -10.74 21.14 11.50
C ALA A 113 -11.74 22.09 12.20
N THR A 114 -13.04 21.88 12.03
CA THR A 114 -14.12 22.64 12.67
C THR A 114 -14.41 22.20 14.11
N SER A 115 -13.80 21.12 14.58
CA SER A 115 -13.93 20.69 15.97
C SER A 115 -13.08 21.62 16.86
N PRO A 116 -13.59 22.10 18.01
CA PRO A 116 -12.79 22.93 18.90
C PRO A 116 -11.53 22.16 19.26
N ALA A 117 -10.38 22.68 18.85
CA ALA A 117 -9.10 22.05 19.08
C ALA A 117 -8.86 22.02 20.60
N GLY A 118 -9.08 20.86 21.22
CA GLY A 118 -8.54 20.59 22.55
C GLY A 118 -7.02 20.57 22.41
N SER A 119 -6.37 21.71 22.63
CA SER A 119 -4.91 21.86 22.53
C SER A 119 -4.17 21.24 23.73
N GLU A 120 -4.90 20.80 24.75
CA GLU A 120 -4.34 20.33 26.02
C GLU A 120 -4.65 18.85 26.25
N GLY A 121 -3.66 18.10 26.72
CA GLY A 121 -3.79 16.71 27.14
C GLY A 121 -2.69 15.77 26.64
N PRO A 122 -2.62 14.54 27.18
CA PRO A 122 -1.59 13.57 26.83
C PRO A 122 -1.64 13.20 25.35
N ARG A 123 -0.46 13.19 24.71
CA ARG A 123 -0.32 13.02 23.26
C ARG A 123 0.31 11.68 22.90
N LEU A 124 -0.40 10.94 22.04
CA LEU A 124 0.11 9.78 21.32
C LEU A 124 0.66 10.24 19.98
N VAL A 125 1.92 9.90 19.66
CA VAL A 125 2.50 10.12 18.32
C VAL A 125 2.68 8.78 17.64
N ILE A 126 2.17 8.63 16.41
CA ILE A 126 2.29 7.43 15.58
C ILE A 126 2.99 7.84 14.30
N GLY A 127 4.10 7.19 13.96
CA GLY A 127 4.90 7.64 12.84
C GLY A 127 6.08 6.75 12.54
N ASP A 128 6.78 7.01 11.44
CA ASP A 128 8.09 6.45 11.20
C ASP A 128 9.15 7.10 12.12
N ARG A 129 10.38 6.57 12.08
CA ARG A 129 11.46 7.05 12.95
C ARG A 129 11.76 8.55 12.73
N ALA A 130 11.75 9.02 11.49
CA ALA A 130 12.05 10.41 11.18
C ALA A 130 10.96 11.34 11.74
N GLY A 131 9.68 10.96 11.58
CA GLY A 131 8.55 11.72 12.11
C GLY A 131 8.52 11.74 13.63
N ILE A 132 8.79 10.62 14.32
CA ILE A 132 8.90 10.59 15.78
C ILE A 132 10.04 11.51 16.26
N THR A 133 11.23 11.42 15.66
CA THR A 133 12.36 12.27 16.03
C THR A 133 12.07 13.76 15.84
N ALA A 134 11.37 14.14 14.77
CA ALA A 134 11.02 15.54 14.48
C ALA A 134 10.08 16.18 15.52
N ARG A 135 9.41 15.39 16.37
CA ARG A 135 8.44 15.88 17.38
C ARG A 135 9.02 16.00 18.79
N GLY A 136 10.27 15.60 19.00
CA GLY A 136 10.96 15.70 20.29
C GLY A 136 10.37 14.81 21.39
N SER A 137 10.77 15.06 22.64
CA SER A 137 10.39 14.27 23.83
C SER A 137 8.97 14.52 24.34
N ASP A 138 8.22 15.43 23.72
CA ASP A 138 6.94 15.93 24.25
C ASP A 138 5.75 14.99 23.98
N ALA A 139 6.01 13.71 23.69
CA ALA A 139 5.01 12.68 23.47
C ALA A 139 4.85 11.85 24.75
N THR A 140 3.62 11.69 25.24
CA THR A 140 3.32 10.75 26.34
C THR A 140 3.65 9.32 25.93
N LEU A 141 3.34 9.00 24.66
CA LEU A 141 3.56 7.71 24.06
C LEU A 141 3.92 7.88 22.59
N ALA A 142 4.90 7.12 22.11
CA ALA A 142 5.27 7.06 20.71
C ALA A 142 5.16 5.63 20.18
N LEU A 143 4.49 5.46 19.04
CA LEU A 143 4.43 4.22 18.29
C LEU A 143 5.24 4.36 17.00
N VAL A 144 6.47 3.86 17.04
CA VAL A 144 7.36 3.84 15.87
C VAL A 144 6.93 2.72 14.92
N CYS A 145 6.60 3.10 13.69
CA CYS A 145 6.23 2.19 12.61
C CYS A 145 7.49 1.86 11.80
N ASP A 146 8.07 0.68 12.04
CA ASP A 146 9.15 0.13 11.24
C ASP A 146 8.60 -0.95 10.30
N PRO A 147 8.65 -0.78 8.97
CA PRO A 147 8.12 -1.76 8.03
C PRO A 147 8.87 -3.10 8.04
N THR A 148 10.09 -3.14 8.60
CA THR A 148 10.91 -4.34 8.68
C THR A 148 10.60 -5.19 9.91
N ALA A 149 10.06 -4.58 10.97
CA ALA A 149 9.92 -5.20 12.28
C ALA A 149 8.80 -6.25 12.41
N PRO A 150 7.55 -6.02 11.97
CA PRO A 150 6.48 -6.96 12.28
C PRO A 150 6.58 -8.23 11.41
N PRO A 151 6.50 -9.43 12.02
CA PRO A 151 6.61 -10.69 11.29
C PRO A 151 5.34 -10.98 10.49
N CYS A 152 5.40 -11.96 9.60
CA CYS A 152 4.21 -12.56 9.02
C CYS A 152 3.45 -13.31 10.11
N TRP A 153 2.26 -12.85 10.50
CA TRP A 153 1.46 -13.55 11.50
C TRP A 153 0.72 -14.73 10.88
N SER A 154 0.41 -15.74 11.69
CA SER A 154 -0.55 -16.78 11.34
C SER A 154 -1.56 -17.03 12.45
N SER A 155 -2.83 -17.19 12.07
CA SER A 155 -3.95 -17.53 12.94
C SER A 155 -4.91 -18.39 12.14
N ASP A 156 -5.50 -19.41 12.76
CA ASP A 156 -6.61 -20.17 12.18
C ASP A 156 -6.27 -20.79 10.81
N GLY A 157 -5.02 -21.24 10.67
CA GLY A 157 -4.49 -21.83 9.43
C GLY A 157 -4.19 -20.82 8.30
N VAL A 158 -4.45 -19.53 8.51
CA VAL A 158 -4.26 -18.45 7.53
C VAL A 158 -3.07 -17.58 7.93
N VAL A 159 -2.33 -17.08 6.94
CA VAL A 159 -1.26 -16.10 7.16
C VAL A 159 -1.69 -14.68 6.80
N HIS A 160 -1.21 -13.73 7.59
CA HIS A 160 -1.40 -12.29 7.42
C HIS A 160 -0.12 -11.68 6.85
N THR A 161 0.03 -11.82 5.53
CA THR A 161 1.28 -11.43 4.88
C THR A 161 1.39 -9.93 4.67
N ALA A 162 0.28 -9.23 4.41
CA ALA A 162 0.28 -7.81 4.06
C ALA A 162 0.76 -6.94 5.23
N LEU A 163 1.64 -5.97 4.96
CA LEU A 163 2.22 -5.12 6.00
C LEU A 163 1.19 -4.41 6.89
N PRO A 164 0.04 -3.91 6.36
CA PRO A 164 -1.04 -3.36 7.17
C PRO A 164 -1.59 -4.36 8.20
N ASP A 165 -1.82 -5.61 7.80
CA ASP A 165 -2.28 -6.67 8.72
C ASP A 165 -1.25 -6.94 9.80
N ARG A 166 0.03 -6.95 9.44
CA ARG A 166 1.12 -7.15 10.39
C ARG A 166 1.19 -6.06 11.45
N HIS A 167 1.02 -4.81 11.04
CA HIS A 167 0.99 -3.65 11.93
C HIS A 167 -0.22 -3.68 12.86
N TYR A 168 -1.41 -3.90 12.32
CA TYR A 168 -2.64 -3.93 13.12
C TYR A 168 -2.59 -5.03 14.18
N LEU A 169 -2.25 -6.26 13.77
CA LEU A 169 -2.19 -7.42 14.66
C LEU A 169 -1.05 -7.34 15.68
N ALA A 170 0.07 -6.69 15.33
CA ALA A 170 1.14 -6.44 16.29
C ALA A 170 0.69 -5.50 17.42
N LEU A 171 -0.08 -4.45 17.11
CA LEU A 171 -0.61 -3.55 18.14
C LEU A 171 -1.73 -4.23 18.96
N GLU A 172 -2.64 -4.94 18.31
CA GLU A 172 -3.67 -5.77 18.95
C GLU A 172 -3.06 -6.71 20.00
N ARG A 173 -2.05 -7.48 19.61
CA ARG A 173 -1.34 -8.41 20.49
C ARG A 173 -0.67 -7.67 21.66
N ARG A 174 0.00 -6.54 21.42
CA ARG A 174 0.67 -5.76 22.47
C ARG A 174 -0.32 -5.11 23.44
N LEU A 175 -1.51 -4.75 22.99
CA LEU A 175 -2.58 -4.23 23.83
C LEU A 175 -3.27 -5.33 24.65
N GLY A 176 -3.12 -6.60 24.24
CA GLY A 176 -3.72 -7.74 24.94
C GLY A 176 -5.25 -7.76 24.88
N ILE A 177 -5.85 -7.14 23.86
CA ILE A 177 -7.29 -7.05 23.65
C ILE A 177 -7.61 -7.26 22.18
N ARG A 178 -8.72 -7.93 21.86
CA ARG A 178 -9.20 -8.08 20.48
C ARG A 178 -9.81 -6.77 20.00
N LEU A 179 -9.22 -6.13 18.99
CA LEU A 179 -9.71 -4.87 18.43
C LEU A 179 -10.89 -5.11 17.45
N PRO A 180 -11.76 -4.14 17.17
CA PRO A 180 -12.98 -4.36 16.38
C PRO A 180 -12.79 -4.58 14.87
N SER A 181 -11.73 -4.08 14.24
CA SER A 181 -11.63 -4.16 12.77
C SER A 181 -11.32 -5.58 12.29
N GLU A 182 -11.66 -5.85 11.02
CA GLU A 182 -11.31 -7.07 10.29
C GLU A 182 -10.43 -6.74 9.07
N PRO A 183 -9.58 -7.68 8.60
CA PRO A 183 -8.82 -7.46 7.38
C PRO A 183 -9.74 -7.20 6.17
N PRO A 184 -9.32 -6.34 5.22
CA PRO A 184 -8.06 -5.61 5.19
C PRO A 184 -8.07 -4.38 6.12
N PHE A 185 -7.00 -4.20 6.89
CA PHE A 185 -6.90 -3.12 7.89
C PHE A 185 -6.48 -1.77 7.31
N THR A 186 -6.08 -1.73 6.04
CA THR A 186 -5.56 -0.53 5.41
C THR A 186 -6.67 0.50 5.17
N PRO A 187 -6.51 1.75 5.64
CA PRO A 187 -7.44 2.83 5.33
C PRO A 187 -7.46 3.12 3.82
N ARG A 188 -8.65 3.37 3.27
CA ARG A 188 -8.81 3.80 1.87
C ARG A 188 -8.70 5.31 1.77
N LEU A 189 -8.18 5.82 0.66
CA LEU A 189 -8.11 7.25 0.38
C LEU A 189 -9.25 7.63 -0.56
N THR A 190 -10.04 8.63 -0.20
CA THR A 190 -11.11 9.13 -1.07
C THR A 190 -10.58 10.17 -2.04
N ALA A 191 -10.77 9.93 -3.33
CA ALA A 191 -10.46 10.88 -4.40
C ALA A 191 -11.30 12.15 -4.26
N ARG A 192 -10.69 13.28 -4.57
CA ARG A 192 -11.28 14.62 -4.52
C ARG A 192 -11.45 15.17 -5.94
N PRO A 193 -12.32 16.17 -6.13
CA PRO A 193 -12.39 16.90 -7.40
C PRO A 193 -11.03 17.48 -7.76
N ASN A 194 -10.54 17.15 -8.96
CA ASN A 194 -9.19 17.50 -9.38
C ASN A 194 -9.19 18.08 -10.82
N ARG A 195 -8.49 19.21 -11.01
CA ARG A 195 -8.44 19.92 -12.30
C ARG A 195 -7.69 19.13 -13.38
N LEU A 196 -6.67 18.36 -13.02
CA LEU A 196 -5.95 17.51 -13.97
C LEU A 196 -6.87 16.41 -14.51
N VAL A 197 -7.59 15.74 -13.61
CA VAL A 197 -8.55 14.68 -13.97
C VAL A 197 -9.63 15.20 -14.92
N HIS A 198 -10.21 16.37 -14.61
CA HIS A 198 -11.20 17.00 -15.50
C HIS A 198 -10.64 17.27 -16.90
N ARG A 199 -9.41 17.80 -17.00
CA ARG A 199 -8.75 18.06 -18.28
C ARG A 199 -8.48 16.77 -19.05
N LEU A 200 -7.95 15.74 -18.40
CA LEU A 200 -7.66 14.45 -19.03
C LEU A 200 -8.94 13.78 -19.55
N ARG A 201 -10.04 13.85 -18.80
CA ARG A 201 -11.34 13.37 -19.26
C ARG A 201 -11.85 14.16 -20.47
N ALA A 202 -11.79 15.49 -20.43
CA ALA A 202 -12.22 16.32 -21.56
C ALA A 202 -11.42 16.06 -22.85
N MET A 203 -10.17 15.61 -22.72
CA MET A 203 -9.31 15.20 -23.84
C MET A 203 -9.43 13.72 -24.22
N GLY A 204 -10.34 12.96 -23.58
CA GLY A 204 -10.56 11.54 -23.87
C GLY A 204 -9.42 10.59 -23.47
N TRP A 205 -8.57 11.00 -22.53
CA TRP A 205 -7.48 10.15 -21.99
C TRP A 205 -7.98 9.12 -20.97
N LEU A 206 -9.18 9.32 -20.43
CA LEU A 206 -9.82 8.44 -19.45
C LEU A 206 -11.02 7.68 -20.05
N ASP A 207 -11.18 7.73 -21.36
CA ASP A 207 -12.24 7.02 -22.08
C ASP A 207 -11.74 5.66 -22.57
N GLY A 208 -12.64 4.67 -22.65
CA GLY A 208 -12.30 3.31 -23.07
C GLY A 208 -11.36 2.60 -22.09
N VAL A 209 -10.32 1.93 -22.60
CA VAL A 209 -9.32 1.22 -21.77
C VAL A 209 -8.18 2.17 -21.40
N ALA A 210 -8.27 2.77 -20.21
CA ALA A 210 -7.24 3.63 -19.65
C ALA A 210 -6.33 2.83 -18.70
N LEU A 211 -5.07 2.62 -19.10
CA LEU A 211 -4.05 1.96 -18.30
C LEU A 211 -3.13 3.01 -17.69
N ALA A 212 -2.90 2.96 -16.38
CA ALA A 212 -1.82 3.71 -15.75
C ALA A 212 -0.63 2.78 -15.47
N ALA A 213 0.56 3.23 -15.86
CA ALA A 213 1.82 2.54 -15.64
C ALA A 213 2.74 3.40 -14.77
N ILE A 214 3.04 2.94 -13.56
CA ILE A 214 3.87 3.67 -12.59
C ILE A 214 5.33 3.26 -12.81
N THR A 215 6.09 4.15 -13.43
CA THR A 215 7.52 3.98 -13.72
C THR A 215 8.40 4.59 -12.63
N ALA A 216 7.88 5.53 -11.84
CA ALA A 216 8.59 6.12 -10.70
C ALA A 216 9.12 5.02 -9.76
N THR A 217 10.41 5.05 -9.40
CA THR A 217 11.03 4.12 -8.44
C THR A 217 12.29 4.68 -7.79
N SER A 218 12.56 4.26 -6.56
CA SER A 218 13.73 4.69 -5.77
C SER A 218 15.02 3.95 -6.12
N ARG A 219 14.94 2.86 -6.89
CA ARG A 219 16.07 2.01 -7.32
C ARG A 219 15.87 1.57 -8.75
N ALA A 220 16.05 2.49 -9.70
CA ALA A 220 15.79 2.21 -11.12
C ALA A 220 16.65 1.06 -11.67
N ASP A 221 17.87 0.92 -11.15
CA ASP A 221 18.81 -0.16 -11.44
C ASP A 221 18.25 -1.57 -11.18
N LEU A 222 17.36 -1.72 -10.19
CA LEU A 222 16.85 -3.02 -9.75
C LEU A 222 15.35 -3.20 -9.94
N LYS A 223 14.58 -2.11 -9.83
CA LYS A 223 13.12 -2.14 -9.70
C LYS A 223 12.39 -1.53 -10.89
N ASP A 224 13.06 -0.98 -11.89
CA ASP A 224 12.37 -0.34 -12.99
C ASP A 224 11.93 -1.34 -14.06
N TYR A 225 10.62 -1.44 -14.30
CA TYR A 225 10.09 -2.16 -15.44
C TYR A 225 10.20 -1.38 -16.74
N THR A 226 10.55 -0.10 -16.70
CA THR A 226 10.78 0.81 -17.83
C THR A 226 9.53 1.15 -18.65
N ALA A 227 9.46 2.39 -19.13
CA ALA A 227 8.38 2.85 -19.99
C ALA A 227 8.21 2.00 -21.28
N PRO A 228 9.28 1.62 -22.02
CA PRO A 228 9.13 0.81 -23.23
C PRO A 228 8.44 -0.54 -22.99
N ARG A 229 8.69 -1.21 -21.87
CA ARG A 229 8.06 -2.50 -21.57
C ARG A 229 6.59 -2.32 -21.16
N PHE A 230 6.25 -1.25 -20.43
CA PHE A 230 4.84 -0.90 -20.19
C PHE A 230 4.10 -0.58 -21.50
N THR A 231 4.73 0.13 -22.43
CA THR A 231 4.17 0.37 -23.77
C THR A 231 3.96 -0.95 -24.52
N ALA A 232 4.90 -1.90 -24.44
CA ALA A 232 4.74 -3.23 -25.02
C ALA A 232 3.56 -4.00 -24.39
N VAL A 233 3.36 -3.90 -23.07
CA VAL A 233 2.17 -4.46 -22.41
C VAL A 233 0.89 -3.83 -22.97
N ALA A 234 0.83 -2.50 -23.05
CA ALA A 234 -0.35 -1.80 -23.55
C ALA A 234 -0.69 -2.19 -25.00
N ARG A 235 0.31 -2.36 -25.86
CA ARG A 235 0.12 -2.86 -27.25
C ARG A 235 -0.47 -4.25 -27.26
N ARG A 236 0.08 -5.15 -26.44
CA ARG A 236 -0.43 -6.52 -26.36
C ARG A 236 -1.85 -6.60 -25.80
N VAL A 237 -2.18 -5.74 -24.82
CA VAL A 237 -3.56 -5.60 -24.32
C VAL A 237 -4.50 -5.09 -25.42
N ALA A 238 -4.08 -4.06 -26.17
CA ALA A 238 -4.86 -3.50 -27.29
C ALA A 238 -5.12 -4.54 -28.39
N GLU A 239 -4.12 -5.39 -28.70
CA GLU A 239 -4.25 -6.50 -29.64
C GLU A 239 -5.24 -7.55 -29.15
N ILE A 240 -5.10 -8.02 -27.90
CA ILE A 240 -5.94 -9.11 -27.34
C ILE A 240 -7.40 -8.66 -27.19
N LEU A 241 -7.63 -7.42 -26.76
CA LEU A 241 -8.98 -6.87 -26.58
C LEU A 241 -9.60 -6.32 -27.87
N ASP A 242 -8.84 -6.26 -28.96
CA ASP A 242 -9.19 -5.54 -30.19
C ASP A 242 -9.73 -4.12 -29.92
N ALA A 243 -9.05 -3.38 -29.04
CA ALA A 243 -9.49 -2.09 -28.53
C ALA A 243 -8.37 -1.05 -28.50
N SER A 244 -8.74 0.23 -28.58
CA SER A 244 -7.81 1.33 -28.34
C SER A 244 -7.45 1.45 -26.86
N VAL A 245 -6.18 1.64 -26.55
CA VAL A 245 -5.65 1.78 -25.19
C VAL A 245 -5.04 3.16 -24.98
N ARG A 246 -5.42 3.82 -23.89
CA ARG A 246 -4.81 5.05 -23.38
C ARG A 246 -3.83 4.69 -22.27
N LEU A 247 -2.54 4.87 -22.51
CA LEU A 247 -1.48 4.57 -21.54
C LEU A 247 -0.99 5.85 -20.86
N LEU A 248 -1.23 5.98 -19.55
CA LEU A 248 -0.68 7.03 -18.71
C LEU A 248 0.63 6.53 -18.07
N LEU A 249 1.78 7.03 -18.52
CA LEU A 249 3.09 6.73 -17.93
C LEU A 249 3.38 7.71 -16.79
N ILE A 250 3.29 7.24 -15.54
CA ILE A 250 3.45 8.07 -14.34
C ILE A 250 4.88 7.92 -13.79
N GLY A 251 5.69 8.94 -14.02
CA GLY A 251 7.11 8.98 -13.65
C GLY A 251 7.40 9.78 -12.38
N GLY A 252 8.63 9.66 -11.90
CA GLY A 252 9.13 10.43 -10.75
C GLY A 252 9.34 11.91 -11.10
N GLU A 253 9.72 12.70 -10.10
CA GLU A 253 10.03 14.12 -10.27
C GLU A 253 11.29 14.31 -11.14
N PRO A 254 11.20 14.93 -12.32
CA PRO A 254 12.37 15.30 -13.09
C PRO A 254 12.93 16.63 -12.55
N ALA A 255 14.21 16.90 -12.79
CA ALA A 255 14.87 18.12 -12.31
C ALA A 255 14.21 19.44 -12.75
N SER A 256 13.33 19.39 -13.76
CA SER A 256 12.61 20.55 -14.32
C SER A 256 11.16 20.70 -13.84
N GLY A 257 10.71 19.96 -12.82
CA GLY A 257 9.32 19.97 -12.34
C GLY A 257 8.34 19.19 -13.23
N ILE A 258 7.03 19.44 -13.11
CA ILE A 258 5.99 18.65 -13.79
C ILE A 258 6.18 18.64 -15.32
N ARG A 259 6.14 17.45 -15.92
CA ARG A 259 6.22 17.27 -17.38
C ARG A 259 5.06 16.44 -17.89
N ILE A 260 4.34 16.99 -18.87
CA ILE A 260 3.28 16.29 -19.60
C ILE A 260 3.68 16.21 -21.08
N THR A 261 3.76 15.01 -21.63
CA THR A 261 4.17 14.81 -23.04
C THR A 261 3.36 13.69 -23.67
N ALA A 262 2.69 13.97 -24.79
CA ALA A 262 1.99 12.96 -25.58
C ALA A 262 2.90 12.41 -26.69
N ALA A 263 2.82 11.11 -26.96
CA ALA A 263 3.44 10.52 -28.15
C ALA A 263 2.45 10.51 -29.34
N ASP A 264 2.99 10.61 -30.55
CA ASP A 264 2.21 10.80 -31.79
C ASP A 264 1.21 9.68 -32.11
N ALA A 265 0.05 10.10 -32.62
CA ALA A 265 -1.23 9.39 -32.56
C ALA A 265 -1.55 8.47 -33.76
N ARG A 266 -0.65 7.56 -34.15
CA ARG A 266 -0.91 6.64 -35.30
C ARG A 266 -1.09 5.16 -34.94
N ASP A 267 -1.22 4.83 -33.65
CA ASP A 267 -1.30 3.44 -33.18
C ASP A 267 -2.56 3.24 -32.31
N ARG A 268 -3.00 1.97 -32.15
CA ARG A 268 -4.07 1.57 -31.21
C ARG A 268 -3.72 1.90 -29.76
N VAL A 269 -2.45 2.17 -29.47
CA VAL A 269 -1.97 2.66 -28.18
C VAL A 269 -1.55 4.13 -28.30
N GLN A 270 -2.15 4.98 -27.47
CA GLN A 270 -1.68 6.34 -27.27
C GLN A 270 -1.08 6.46 -25.88
N SER A 271 0.10 7.06 -25.75
CA SER A 271 0.77 7.23 -24.47
C SER A 271 0.88 8.70 -24.07
N LEU A 272 0.52 9.00 -22.82
CA LEU A 272 0.74 10.28 -22.17
C LEU A 272 1.70 10.08 -21.01
N ARG A 273 2.83 10.79 -21.05
CA ARG A 273 3.79 10.82 -19.94
C ARG A 273 3.43 11.92 -18.96
N LEU A 274 3.41 11.58 -17.68
CA LEU A 274 3.06 12.42 -16.54
C LEU A 274 4.17 12.28 -15.49
N ASP A 275 5.20 13.12 -15.56
CA ASP A 275 6.32 13.10 -14.61
C ASP A 275 6.14 14.17 -13.53
N GLY A 276 6.53 13.84 -12.30
CA GLY A 276 6.61 14.80 -11.18
C GLY A 276 5.28 15.32 -10.66
N LEU A 277 4.17 14.62 -10.96
CA LEU A 277 2.88 14.99 -10.39
C LEU A 277 2.92 14.88 -8.85
N PRO A 278 2.33 15.85 -8.12
CA PRO A 278 2.10 15.71 -6.69
C PRO A 278 1.35 14.41 -6.38
N ALA A 279 1.71 13.73 -5.30
CA ALA A 279 1.08 12.47 -4.93
C ALA A 279 -0.45 12.63 -4.73
N ASP A 280 -0.89 13.80 -4.27
CA ASP A 280 -2.29 14.20 -4.18
C ASP A 280 -3.03 14.18 -5.51
N ASP A 281 -2.43 14.70 -6.58
CA ASP A 281 -3.01 14.68 -7.93
C ASP A 281 -3.05 13.25 -8.48
N VAL A 282 -2.01 12.46 -8.19
CA VAL A 282 -1.96 11.04 -8.55
C VAL A 282 -3.07 10.24 -7.83
N ALA A 283 -3.32 10.56 -6.56
CA ALA A 283 -4.39 9.94 -5.77
C ALA A 283 -5.79 10.22 -6.34
N ASP A 284 -5.98 11.38 -6.98
CA ASP A 284 -7.24 11.73 -7.64
C ASP A 284 -7.35 11.14 -9.04
N LEU A 285 -6.23 10.98 -9.75
CA LEU A 285 -6.20 10.46 -11.12
C LEU A 285 -6.42 8.94 -11.20
N LEU A 286 -5.67 8.19 -10.40
CA LEU A 286 -5.62 6.72 -10.52
C LEU A 286 -6.97 6.01 -10.36
N PRO A 287 -7.90 6.46 -9.49
CA PRO A 287 -9.23 5.85 -9.37
C PRO A 287 -10.06 5.85 -10.64
N HIS A 288 -9.72 6.70 -11.62
CA HIS A 288 -10.43 6.80 -12.90
C HIS A 288 -9.80 5.96 -14.03
N CYS A 289 -8.72 5.23 -13.76
CA CYS A 289 -8.13 4.31 -14.72
C CYS A 289 -8.89 2.96 -14.69
N SER A 290 -8.82 2.20 -15.78
CA SER A 290 -9.37 0.85 -15.86
C SER A 290 -8.50 -0.16 -15.10
N LEU A 291 -7.18 0.02 -15.17
CA LEU A 291 -6.18 -0.82 -14.50
C LEU A 291 -4.93 0.01 -14.22
N VAL A 292 -4.25 -0.28 -13.10
CA VAL A 292 -2.95 0.29 -12.77
C VAL A 292 -1.92 -0.83 -12.67
N ILE A 293 -0.74 -0.61 -13.26
CA ILE A 293 0.40 -1.53 -13.16
C ILE A 293 1.61 -0.70 -12.72
N GLY A 294 2.36 -1.15 -11.73
CA GLY A 294 3.44 -0.33 -11.20
C GLY A 294 4.57 -1.11 -10.56
N ASN A 295 5.76 -0.50 -10.56
CA ASN A 295 6.89 -0.96 -9.78
C ASN A 295 6.53 -1.02 -8.27
N ASP A 296 7.25 -1.81 -7.48
CA ASP A 296 7.14 -1.87 -6.00
C ASP A 296 7.55 -0.54 -5.33
N THR A 297 6.60 0.40 -5.26
CA THR A 297 6.77 1.79 -4.82
C THR A 297 5.51 2.38 -4.18
N GLY A 298 5.68 3.51 -3.47
CA GLY A 298 4.58 4.17 -2.78
C GLY A 298 3.43 4.63 -3.68
N LEU A 299 3.70 5.01 -4.94
CA LEU A 299 2.64 5.40 -5.87
C LEU A 299 1.77 4.19 -6.28
N THR A 300 2.33 2.99 -6.34
CA THR A 300 1.57 1.77 -6.62
C THR A 300 0.66 1.39 -5.43
N HIS A 301 1.16 1.55 -4.21
CA HIS A 301 0.31 1.41 -3.02
C HIS A 301 -0.79 2.48 -2.98
N LEU A 302 -0.45 3.74 -3.30
CA LEU A 302 -1.41 4.83 -3.42
C LEU A 302 -2.53 4.49 -4.42
N ALA A 303 -2.18 3.95 -5.59
CA ALA A 303 -3.16 3.47 -6.58
C ALA A 303 -4.18 2.48 -5.99
N ALA A 304 -3.69 1.53 -5.19
CA ALA A 304 -4.51 0.51 -4.57
C ALA A 304 -5.40 1.09 -3.46
N LEU A 305 -4.98 2.17 -2.80
CA LEU A 305 -5.72 2.78 -1.70
C LEU A 305 -6.73 3.83 -2.16
N SER A 306 -6.43 4.55 -3.24
CA SER A 306 -7.27 5.61 -3.76
C SER A 306 -8.54 5.06 -4.39
N ARG A 307 -9.70 5.58 -4.00
CA ARG A 307 -11.02 5.20 -4.51
C ARG A 307 -11.84 6.44 -4.79
N THR A 308 -12.73 6.35 -5.77
CA THR A 308 -13.77 7.37 -5.96
C THR A 308 -14.72 7.36 -4.76
N ARG A 309 -15.57 8.39 -4.67
CA ARG A 309 -16.50 8.58 -3.53
C ARG A 309 -17.50 7.43 -3.37
N ASP A 310 -17.87 6.77 -4.45
CA ASP A 310 -18.73 5.58 -4.45
C ASP A 310 -17.96 4.29 -4.09
N GLY A 311 -16.67 4.38 -3.78
CA GLY A 311 -15.81 3.27 -3.41
C GLY A 311 -15.25 2.48 -4.60
N THR A 312 -15.53 2.90 -5.85
CA THR A 312 -14.99 2.25 -7.05
C THR A 312 -13.54 2.67 -7.34
N GLY A 313 -12.87 1.91 -8.20
CA GLY A 313 -11.48 2.15 -8.59
C GLY A 313 -10.86 0.97 -9.32
N PRO A 314 -9.61 1.11 -9.78
CA PRO A 314 -8.97 0.11 -10.63
C PRO A 314 -8.55 -1.13 -9.85
N GLN A 315 -8.40 -2.23 -10.58
CA GLN A 315 -7.49 -3.30 -10.20
C GLN A 315 -6.04 -2.76 -10.27
N VAL A 316 -5.18 -3.21 -9.38
CA VAL A 316 -3.78 -2.74 -9.29
C VAL A 316 -2.84 -3.92 -9.27
N ILE A 317 -1.82 -3.91 -10.14
CA ILE A 317 -0.76 -4.92 -10.16
C ILE A 317 0.55 -4.27 -9.70
N GLY A 318 1.07 -4.72 -8.56
CA GLY A 318 2.43 -4.42 -8.10
C GLY A 318 3.46 -5.39 -8.69
N LEU A 319 4.58 -4.86 -9.20
CA LEU A 319 5.68 -5.64 -9.75
C LEU A 319 6.83 -5.72 -8.73
N HIS A 320 7.12 -6.94 -8.27
CA HIS A 320 8.10 -7.18 -7.20
C HIS A 320 9.32 -7.94 -7.73
N ALA A 321 10.47 -7.27 -7.73
CA ALA A 321 11.74 -7.85 -8.19
C ALA A 321 12.54 -8.52 -7.07
N ARG A 322 12.48 -7.95 -5.86
CA ARG A 322 13.35 -8.34 -4.75
C ARG A 322 12.74 -8.27 -3.36
N HIS A 323 11.59 -7.62 -3.20
CA HIS A 323 10.88 -7.59 -1.93
C HIS A 323 9.78 -8.64 -1.94
N SER A 324 9.45 -9.16 -0.76
CA SER A 324 8.31 -10.06 -0.58
C SER A 324 7.03 -9.41 -1.13
N ALA A 325 6.48 -10.04 -2.16
CA ALA A 325 5.26 -9.60 -2.83
C ALA A 325 4.01 -9.69 -1.94
N GLY A 326 4.05 -10.54 -0.90
CA GLY A 326 3.00 -10.60 0.10
C GLY A 326 3.16 -9.57 1.23
N LYS A 327 4.39 -9.14 1.54
CA LYS A 327 4.68 -8.17 2.61
C LYS A 327 4.41 -6.74 2.18
N TRP A 328 5.06 -6.26 1.13
CA TRP A 328 4.87 -4.88 0.61
C TRP A 328 3.60 -4.79 -0.26
N ASN A 329 2.46 -5.09 0.35
CA ASN A 329 1.13 -5.06 -0.26
C ASN A 329 0.14 -4.42 0.72
N THR A 330 -0.97 -3.89 0.20
CA THR A 330 -2.03 -3.25 0.99
C THR A 330 -3.03 -4.24 1.58
N GLY A 331 -3.00 -5.52 1.19
CA GLY A 331 -3.96 -6.54 1.62
C GLY A 331 -5.35 -6.39 0.99
N LEU A 332 -5.56 -5.37 0.14
CA LEU A 332 -6.83 -5.16 -0.53
C LEU A 332 -7.05 -6.19 -1.65
N PRO A 333 -8.29 -6.67 -1.86
CA PRO A 333 -8.58 -7.75 -2.82
C PRO A 333 -8.24 -7.40 -4.27
N HIS A 334 -8.25 -6.10 -4.60
CA HIS A 334 -7.92 -5.55 -5.91
C HIS A 334 -6.44 -5.18 -6.09
N HIS A 335 -5.59 -5.43 -5.09
CA HIS A 335 -4.15 -5.19 -5.17
C HIS A 335 -3.40 -6.51 -5.33
N HIS A 336 -3.15 -6.84 -6.58
CA HIS A 336 -2.45 -8.04 -7.01
C HIS A 336 -0.94 -7.80 -7.05
N ALA A 337 -0.18 -8.90 -7.07
CA ALA A 337 1.26 -8.85 -7.27
C ALA A 337 1.70 -9.78 -8.40
N VAL A 338 2.71 -9.34 -9.16
CA VAL A 338 3.54 -10.21 -9.99
C VAL A 338 4.96 -10.15 -9.44
N ALA A 339 5.47 -11.29 -8.99
CA ALA A 339 6.77 -11.42 -8.38
C ALA A 339 7.74 -12.14 -9.32
N THR A 340 9.00 -11.73 -9.34
CA THR A 340 10.08 -12.59 -9.85
C THR A 340 10.27 -13.79 -8.91
N GLY A 341 11.03 -14.79 -9.34
CA GLY A 341 11.32 -15.94 -8.48
C GLY A 341 12.07 -15.57 -7.20
N PHE A 342 13.00 -14.61 -7.27
CA PHE A 342 13.70 -14.13 -6.07
C PHE A 342 12.75 -13.44 -5.09
N ALA A 343 11.83 -12.58 -5.57
CA ALA A 343 10.81 -11.97 -4.73
C ALA A 343 9.86 -13.01 -4.09
N GLU A 344 9.60 -14.11 -4.80
CA GLU A 344 8.81 -15.23 -4.29
C GLU A 344 9.55 -15.99 -3.16
N LEU A 345 10.85 -16.21 -3.27
CA LEU A 345 11.67 -16.75 -2.17
C LEU A 345 11.66 -15.84 -0.95
N MET A 346 11.77 -14.52 -1.15
CA MET A 346 11.64 -13.56 -0.05
C MET A 346 10.27 -13.61 0.61
N HIS A 347 9.22 -13.87 -0.17
CA HIS A 347 7.88 -14.05 0.36
C HIS A 347 7.75 -15.32 1.20
N GLN A 348 8.19 -16.46 0.68
CA GLN A 348 8.11 -17.76 1.36
C GLN A 348 8.89 -17.77 2.68
N GLY A 349 10.05 -17.13 2.74
CA GLY A 349 10.87 -17.06 3.96
C GLY A 349 10.51 -15.92 4.92
N ASP A 350 9.50 -15.11 4.61
CA ASP A 350 9.24 -13.83 5.30
C ASP A 350 10.50 -12.93 5.43
N LEU A 351 11.31 -12.91 4.38
CA LEU A 351 12.61 -12.23 4.35
C LEU A 351 12.49 -10.80 3.81
N CYS A 352 13.43 -9.96 4.24
CA CYS A 352 13.63 -8.60 3.79
C CYS A 352 15.11 -8.44 3.40
N PRO A 353 15.44 -8.09 2.14
CA PRO A 353 16.82 -7.98 1.69
C PRO A 353 17.69 -7.05 2.54
N VAL A 354 17.11 -5.98 3.08
CA VAL A 354 17.84 -5.01 3.91
C VAL A 354 18.02 -5.52 5.33
N ARG A 355 16.94 -6.00 5.98
CA ARG A 355 16.97 -6.51 7.36
C ARG A 355 17.83 -7.76 7.50
N ASP A 356 17.70 -8.69 6.56
CA ASP A 356 18.30 -10.02 6.63
C ASP A 356 19.58 -10.13 5.79
N ALA A 357 20.08 -9.00 5.27
CA ALA A 357 21.30 -8.91 4.46
C ALA A 357 21.35 -9.90 3.27
N VAL A 358 20.20 -10.17 2.64
CA VAL A 358 20.12 -11.09 1.50
C VAL A 358 20.58 -10.37 0.23
N VAL A 359 21.65 -10.87 -0.37
CA VAL A 359 22.17 -10.38 -1.65
C VAL A 359 21.32 -10.95 -2.80
N PRO A 360 20.73 -10.11 -3.65
CA PRO A 360 19.96 -10.59 -4.79
C PRO A 360 20.88 -11.27 -5.82
N PRO A 361 20.48 -12.39 -6.43
CA PRO A 361 21.16 -12.94 -7.60
C PRO A 361 21.03 -11.97 -8.78
N THR A 362 22.06 -11.87 -9.62
CA THR A 362 22.17 -10.86 -10.68
C THR A 362 21.16 -11.04 -11.82
N GLU A 363 20.64 -12.24 -12.06
CA GLU A 363 19.74 -12.50 -13.21
C GLU A 363 18.24 -12.46 -12.82
N ASP A 364 17.89 -12.93 -11.62
CA ASP A 364 16.48 -13.11 -11.21
C ASP A 364 15.91 -12.00 -10.31
N ALA A 365 16.74 -11.04 -9.89
CA ALA A 365 16.33 -9.93 -9.05
C ALA A 365 15.86 -8.69 -9.83
N HIS A 366 15.76 -8.79 -11.17
CA HIS A 366 15.32 -7.71 -12.05
C HIS A 366 13.93 -7.99 -12.61
N LEU A 367 13.12 -6.93 -12.76
CA LEU A 367 11.78 -7.05 -13.37
C LEU A 367 11.81 -7.48 -14.84
N ALA A 368 12.99 -7.53 -15.48
CA ALA A 368 13.17 -8.07 -16.83
C ALA A 368 12.67 -9.53 -16.95
N ALA A 369 12.74 -10.31 -15.86
CA ALA A 369 12.23 -11.68 -15.79
C ALA A 369 10.70 -11.78 -15.97
N ILE A 370 9.94 -10.69 -15.73
CA ILE A 370 8.50 -10.64 -15.99
C ILE A 370 8.29 -10.14 -17.42
N THR A 371 7.93 -11.01 -18.37
CA THR A 371 7.79 -10.61 -19.77
C THR A 371 6.55 -9.72 -20.02
N PRO A 372 6.57 -8.79 -20.99
CA PRO A 372 5.40 -8.00 -21.37
C PRO A 372 4.18 -8.83 -21.75
N ASP A 373 4.37 -9.93 -22.48
CA ASP A 373 3.27 -10.80 -22.91
C ASP A 373 2.55 -11.45 -21.73
N ARG A 374 3.29 -12.04 -20.79
CA ARG A 374 2.72 -12.58 -19.55
C ARG A 374 1.94 -11.54 -18.75
N LEU A 375 2.48 -10.33 -18.61
CA LEU A 375 1.84 -9.26 -17.86
C LEU A 375 0.57 -8.75 -18.57
N ALA A 376 0.56 -8.72 -19.91
CA ALA A 376 -0.61 -8.37 -20.71
C ALA A 376 -1.75 -9.38 -20.54
N HIS A 377 -1.46 -10.69 -20.54
CA HIS A 377 -2.49 -11.71 -20.29
C HIS A 377 -3.13 -11.56 -18.91
N ILE A 378 -2.33 -11.29 -17.88
CA ILE A 378 -2.83 -11.01 -16.53
C ILE A 378 -3.71 -9.74 -16.54
N ALA A 379 -3.26 -8.67 -17.18
CA ALA A 379 -3.99 -7.41 -17.29
C ALA A 379 -5.34 -7.60 -17.98
N VAL A 380 -5.39 -8.29 -19.12
CA VAL A 380 -6.63 -8.60 -19.86
C VAL A 380 -7.61 -9.39 -18.99
N ARG A 381 -7.12 -10.41 -18.27
CA ARG A 381 -7.98 -11.20 -17.37
C ARG A 381 -8.63 -10.33 -16.29
N LEU A 382 -7.87 -9.42 -15.69
CA LEU A 382 -8.40 -8.50 -14.67
C LEU A 382 -9.38 -7.47 -15.27
N LEU A 383 -9.09 -6.94 -16.46
CA LEU A 383 -9.95 -5.98 -17.16
C LEU A 383 -11.29 -6.58 -17.57
N THR A 384 -11.31 -7.88 -17.91
CA THR A 384 -12.51 -8.60 -18.36
C THR A 384 -13.27 -9.29 -17.23
N GLY A 385 -12.81 -9.16 -15.98
CA GLY A 385 -13.44 -9.82 -14.82
C GLY A 385 -13.25 -11.33 -14.78
N GLY A 386 -12.31 -11.88 -15.56
CA GLY A 386 -11.98 -13.31 -15.52
C GLY A 386 -11.45 -13.70 -14.13
N ARG A 387 -12.01 -14.77 -13.54
CA ARG A 387 -11.48 -15.31 -12.29
C ARG A 387 -10.05 -15.84 -12.51
N PRO A 388 -9.11 -15.55 -11.59
CA PRO A 388 -7.71 -15.89 -11.75
C PRO A 388 -7.41 -17.40 -11.66
#